data_AF-A0AAW8T431-F1
#
_entry.id   AF-A0AAW8T431-F1
#
_cell.length_a   1.000
_cell.length_b   1.000
_cell.length_c   1.000
_cell.angle_alpha   90.00
_cell.angle_beta   90.00
_cell.angle_gamma   90.00
#
_symmetry.space_group_name_H-M   'P 1'
#
loop_
_entity.id
_entity.type
_entity.pdbx_description
1 polymer ?
#
loop_
_entity_poly.entity_id
_entity_poly.type
_entity_poly.pdbx_seq_one_letter_code
_entity_poly.pdbx_strand_id
1 'polypeptide(L)'
;MTYNERKNYLLYTSIAFVVGAFLYSILAIFMVITPSAEFSSFTKALYFISSILIGGYLICSILSGILIFISFIKKQTKKTKILMIVFFMFTIQAIIFSGFFATLPYYIYNLHIVRKRRYIIEK
;
A
#
# COMPACT_ATOMS: atom_id res chain seq x y z
N MET A 1 -4.09 -13.38 -11.20
CA MET A 1 -3.45 -12.30 -11.95
C MET A 1 -2.56 -12.89 -13.04
N THR A 2 -2.68 -12.39 -14.26
CA THR A 2 -1.73 -12.65 -15.35
C THR A 2 -0.39 -11.97 -15.07
N TYR A 3 0.65 -12.27 -15.84
CA TYR A 3 1.97 -11.63 -15.67
C TYR A 3 1.92 -10.10 -15.83
N ASN A 4 1.18 -9.60 -16.82
CA ASN A 4 1.05 -8.16 -17.05
C ASN A 4 0.33 -7.48 -15.87
N GLU A 5 -0.70 -8.11 -15.32
CA GLU A 5 -1.37 -7.62 -14.11
C GLU A 5 -0.44 -7.58 -12.90
N ARG A 6 0.43 -8.58 -12.73
CA ARG A 6 1.42 -8.60 -11.64
C ARG A 6 2.47 -7.50 -11.80
N LYS A 7 2.96 -7.26 -13.01
CA LYS A 7 3.89 -6.17 -13.30
C LYS A 7 3.26 -4.80 -13.04
N ASN A 8 2.02 -4.61 -13.48
CA ASN A 8 1.27 -3.39 -13.23
C ASN A 8 0.98 -3.19 -11.73
N TYR A 9 0.61 -4.25 -11.01
CA TYR A 9 0.45 -4.21 -9.55
C TYR A 9 1.73 -3.71 -8.85
N LEU A 10 2.89 -4.28 -9.18
CA LEU A 10 4.17 -3.86 -8.60
C LEU A 10 4.46 -2.39 -8.91
N LEU A 11 4.26 -1.97 -10.16
CA LEU A 11 4.49 -0.58 -10.57
C LEU A 11 3.56 0.40 -9.84
N TYR A 12 2.27 0.10 -9.77
CA TYR A 12 1.29 0.95 -9.09
C TYR A 12 1.56 1.05 -7.59
N THR A 13 1.90 -0.07 -6.94
CA THR A 13 2.22 -0.07 -5.50
C THR A 13 3.53 0.64 -5.19
N SER A 14 4.55 0.52 -6.05
CA SER A 14 5.79 1.30 -5.91
C SER A 14 5.55 2.80 -6.08
N ILE A 15 4.77 3.23 -7.08
CA ILE A 15 4.44 4.64 -7.27
C ILE A 15 3.63 5.17 -6.08
N ALA A 16 2.64 4.39 -5.62
CA ALA A 16 1.84 4.75 -4.46
C ALA A 16 2.69 4.91 -3.19
N PHE A 17 3.71 4.06 -3.02
CA PHE A 17 4.68 4.20 -1.93
C PHE A 17 5.45 5.53 -2.03
N VAL A 18 5.97 5.87 -3.21
CA VAL A 18 6.70 7.13 -3.43
C VAL A 18 5.81 8.35 -3.18
N VAL A 19 4.56 8.32 -3.66
CA VAL A 19 3.58 9.38 -3.42
C VAL A 19 3.27 9.52 -1.93
N GLY A 20 3.04 8.42 -1.22
CA GLY A 20 2.80 8.44 0.22
C GLY A 20 4.00 8.92 1.03
N ALA A 21 5.20 8.49 0.64
CA ALA A 21 6.45 8.96 1.22
C ALA A 21 6.60 10.48 1.05
N PHE A 22 6.31 11.01 -0.14
CA PHE A 22 6.38 12.44 -0.42
C PHE A 22 5.36 13.25 0.40
N LEU A 23 4.09 12.83 0.42
CA LEU A 23 3.04 13.50 1.18
C LEU A 23 3.33 13.54 2.68
N TYR A 24 3.80 12.42 3.24
CA TYR A 24 4.14 12.35 4.65
C TYR A 24 5.49 13.03 4.98
N SER A 25 6.41 13.15 4.01
CA SER A 25 7.62 13.98 4.18
C SER A 25 7.24 15.44 4.44
N ILE A 26 6.30 15.97 3.65
CA ILE A 26 5.82 17.35 3.81
C ILE A 26 5.19 17.54 5.19
N LEU A 27 4.32 16.62 5.61
CA LEU A 27 3.70 16.64 6.93
C LEU A 27 4.74 16.56 8.06
N ALA A 28 5.76 15.71 7.91
CA ALA A 28 6.82 15.55 8.90
C ALA A 28 7.68 16.82 9.03
N ILE A 29 7.96 17.52 7.92
CA ILE A 29 8.70 18.80 7.94
C ILE A 29 7.94 19.84 8.75
N PHE A 30 6.63 19.98 8.56
CA PHE A 30 5.82 20.91 9.35
C PHE A 30 5.91 20.60 10.86
N MET A 31 5.89 19.33 11.24
CA MET A 31 6.02 18.92 12.64
C MET A 31 7.41 19.25 13.21
N VAL A 32 8.48 18.97 12.46
CA VAL A 32 9.88 19.18 12.88
C VAL A 32 10.22 20.66 13.06
N ILE A 33 9.63 21.54 12.24
CA ILE A 33 9.82 23.00 12.29
C ILE A 33 8.97 23.65 13.39
N THR A 34 7.91 22.97 13.87
CA THR A 34 7.03 23.54 14.89
C THR A 34 7.79 23.69 16.22
N PRO A 35 7.86 24.90 16.81
CA PRO A 35 8.66 25.18 18.02
C PRO A 35 8.20 24.41 19.27
N SER A 36 6.96 23.93 19.30
CA SER A 36 6.39 23.18 20.43
C SER A 36 6.92 21.74 20.55
N ALA A 37 7.63 21.24 19.54
CA ALA A 37 8.22 19.92 19.55
C ALA A 37 9.64 19.97 20.16
N GLU A 38 9.73 19.85 21.49
CA GLU A 38 10.98 19.72 22.26
C GLU A 38 11.68 18.35 22.04
N PHE A 39 11.89 17.98 20.78
CA PHE A 39 12.61 16.77 20.43
C PHE A 39 14.09 17.09 20.17
N SER A 40 14.97 16.18 20.61
CA SER A 40 16.39 16.22 20.23
C SER A 40 16.54 16.12 18.70
N SER A 41 17.63 16.66 18.14
CA SER A 41 17.89 16.60 16.69
C SER A 41 17.88 15.17 16.14
N PHE A 42 18.36 14.20 16.92
CA PHE A 42 18.33 12.79 16.56
C PHE A 42 16.89 12.24 16.51
N THR A 43 16.06 12.59 17.49
CA THR A 43 14.65 12.20 17.52
C THR A 43 13.88 12.82 16.35
N LYS A 44 14.17 14.06 15.96
CA LYS A 44 13.57 14.72 14.79
C LYS A 44 13.94 13.99 13.49
N ALA A 45 15.19 13.56 13.33
CA ALA A 45 15.62 12.78 12.17
C ALA A 45 14.93 11.40 12.10
N LEU A 46 14.85 10.67 13.24
CA LEU A 46 14.13 9.40 13.31
C LEU A 46 12.63 9.56 13.02
N TYR A 47 12.02 10.62 13.55
CA TYR A 47 10.62 10.94 13.28
C TYR A 47 10.41 11.18 11.79
N PHE A 48 11.26 12.00 11.16
CA PHE A 48 11.18 12.26 9.73
C PHE A 48 11.27 10.97 8.89
N ILE A 49 12.27 10.13 9.15
CA ILE A 49 12.46 8.86 8.43
C ILE A 49 11.25 7.93 8.65
N SER A 50 10.77 7.80 9.89
CA SER A 50 9.64 6.93 10.20
C SER A 50 8.34 7.43 9.55
N SER A 51 8.09 8.74 9.54
CA SER A 51 6.95 9.34 8.84
C SER A 51 6.97 9.05 7.34
N ILE A 52 8.14 9.11 6.70
CA ILE A 52 8.30 8.76 5.27
C ILE A 52 7.90 7.31 5.03
N LEU A 53 8.45 6.38 5.82
CA LEU A 53 8.20 4.95 5.67
C LEU A 53 6.74 4.61 5.95
N ILE A 54 6.17 5.16 7.02
CA ILE A 54 4.77 4.96 7.41
C ILE A 54 3.83 5.51 6.34
N GLY A 55 4.10 6.72 5.84
CA GLY A 55 3.29 7.35 4.80
C GLY A 55 3.29 6.58 3.50
N GLY A 56 4.49 6.20 3.03
CA GLY A 56 4.64 5.36 1.85
C GLY A 56 3.92 4.02 2.02
N TYR A 57 4.10 3.37 3.16
CA TYR A 57 3.45 2.09 3.45
C TYR A 57 1.92 2.20 3.51
N LEU A 58 1.39 3.27 4.09
CA LEU A 58 -0.04 3.47 4.27
C LEU A 58 -0.75 3.65 2.93
N ILE A 59 -0.26 4.53 2.06
CA ILE A 59 -0.86 4.73 0.73
C ILE A 59 -0.72 3.48 -0.13
N CYS A 60 0.46 2.85 -0.10
CA CYS A 60 0.70 1.59 -0.80
C CYS A 60 -0.26 0.48 -0.32
N SER A 61 -0.49 0.39 0.99
CA SER A 61 -1.35 -0.62 1.59
C SER A 61 -2.83 -0.45 1.24
N ILE A 62 -3.32 0.79 1.24
CA ILE A 62 -4.69 1.10 0.81
C ILE A 62 -4.88 0.71 -0.65
N LEU A 63 -3.96 1.11 -1.53
CA LEU A 63 -4.05 0.77 -2.95
C LEU A 63 -4.01 -0.74 -3.19
N SER A 64 -3.10 -1.44 -2.51
CA SER A 64 -2.99 -2.89 -2.55
C SER A 64 -4.28 -3.58 -2.09
N GLY A 65 -4.86 -3.12 -0.97
CA GLY A 65 -6.15 -3.60 -0.47
C GLY A 65 -7.26 -3.43 -1.49
N ILE A 66 -7.35 -2.25 -2.14
CA ILE A 66 -8.32 -1.98 -3.20
C ILE A 66 -8.13 -2.95 -4.38
N LEU A 67 -6.90 -3.16 -4.85
CA LEU A 67 -6.61 -4.05 -5.99
C LEU A 67 -6.96 -5.51 -5.70
N ILE A 68 -6.66 -5.98 -4.48
CA ILE A 68 -7.02 -7.32 -4.02
C ILE A 68 -8.53 -7.44 -3.90
N PHE A 69 -9.19 -6.44 -3.30
CA PHE A 69 -10.62 -6.44 -3.08
C PHE A 69 -11.41 -6.38 -4.40
N ILE A 70 -10.97 -5.61 -5.39
CA ILE A 70 -11.57 -5.60 -6.74
C ILE A 70 -11.52 -7.00 -7.36
N SER A 71 -10.41 -7.72 -7.18
CA SER A 71 -10.28 -9.09 -7.67
C SER A 71 -11.20 -10.06 -6.92
N PHE A 72 -11.42 -9.82 -5.63
CA PHE A 72 -12.34 -10.58 -4.79
C PHE A 72 -13.81 -10.33 -5.17
N ILE A 73 -14.25 -9.07 -5.22
CA ILE A 73 -15.65 -8.70 -5.49
C ILE A 73 -16.11 -9.16 -6.88
N LYS A 74 -15.21 -9.18 -7.87
CA LYS A 74 -15.51 -9.70 -9.23
C LYS A 74 -15.98 -11.17 -9.20
N LYS A 75 -15.52 -11.97 -8.25
CA LYS A 75 -15.88 -13.39 -8.11
C LYS A 75 -17.15 -13.63 -7.28
N GLN A 76 -17.69 -12.59 -6.64
CA GLN A 76 -18.83 -12.70 -5.73
C GLN A 76 -20.18 -12.60 -6.46
N THR A 77 -21.21 -13.20 -5.87
CA THR A 77 -22.59 -13.20 -6.39
C THR A 77 -23.25 -11.83 -6.25
N LYS A 78 -24.35 -11.58 -6.99
CA LYS A 78 -25.10 -10.31 -6.87
C LYS A 78 -25.57 -10.05 -5.43
N LYS A 79 -26.04 -11.09 -4.72
CA LYS A 79 -26.50 -10.99 -3.33
C LYS A 79 -25.39 -10.54 -2.37
N THR A 80 -24.20 -11.12 -2.49
CA THR A 80 -23.04 -10.74 -1.65
C THR A 80 -22.55 -9.34 -1.96
N LYS A 81 -22.56 -8.91 -3.23
CA LYS A 81 -22.25 -7.51 -3.60
C LYS A 81 -23.22 -6.52 -2.97
N ILE A 82 -24.52 -6.79 -3.02
CA ILE A 82 -25.54 -5.94 -2.37
C ILE A 82 -25.28 -5.87 -0.87
N LEU A 83 -24.98 -7.00 -0.22
CA LEU A 83 -24.68 -7.04 1.20
C LEU A 83 -23.42 -6.21 1.54
N MET A 84 -22.36 -6.27 0.73
CA MET A 84 -21.18 -5.42 0.91
C MET A 84 -21.49 -3.92 0.77
N ILE A 85 -22.42 -3.55 -0.11
CA ILE A 85 -22.86 -2.16 -0.26
C ILE A 85 -23.65 -1.71 0.97
N VAL A 86 -24.57 -2.54 1.48
CA VAL A 86 -25.32 -2.21 2.72
C VAL A 86 -24.38 -2.09 3.91
N PHE A 87 -23.40 -2.99 4.03
CA PHE A 87 -22.37 -2.98 5.07
C PHE A 87 -21.07 -2.30 4.59
N PHE A 88 -21.18 -1.16 3.92
CA PHE A 88 -20.02 -0.52 3.29
C PHE A 88 -18.91 -0.14 4.28
N MET A 89 -19.26 0.25 5.52
CA MET A 89 -18.27 0.58 6.55
C MET A 89 -17.40 -0.62 6.91
N PHE A 90 -18.00 -1.78 7.14
CA PHE A 90 -17.26 -3.03 7.36
C PHE A 90 -16.44 -3.42 6.15
N THR A 91 -16.97 -3.19 4.95
CA THR A 91 -16.27 -3.47 3.70
C THR A 91 -15.01 -2.62 3.56
N ILE A 92 -15.08 -1.31 3.85
CA ILE A 92 -13.91 -0.43 3.85
C ILE A 92 -12.88 -0.88 4.88
N GLN A 93 -13.31 -1.20 6.10
CA GLN A 93 -12.40 -1.65 7.14
C GLN A 93 -11.70 -2.96 6.75
N ALA A 94 -12.42 -3.90 6.13
CA ALA A 94 -11.84 -5.12 5.59
C ALA A 94 -10.83 -4.84 4.47
N ILE A 95 -11.10 -3.87 3.57
CA ILE A 95 -10.16 -3.45 2.51
C ILE A 95 -8.88 -2.89 3.12
N ILE A 96 -8.98 -2.00 4.09
CA ILE A 96 -7.83 -1.37 4.74
C ILE A 96 -7.02 -2.42 5.51
N PHE A 97 -7.67 -3.28 6.28
CA PHE A 97 -7.01 -4.31 7.09
C PHE A 97 -6.32 -5.34 6.20
N SER A 98 -7.04 -5.89 5.21
CA SER A 98 -6.46 -6.83 4.26
C SER A 98 -5.33 -6.20 3.45
N GLY A 99 -5.48 -4.94 3.03
CA GLY A 99 -4.41 -4.17 2.42
C GLY A 99 -3.19 -4.09 3.33
N PHE A 100 -3.35 -3.63 4.56
CA PHE A 100 -2.23 -3.45 5.49
C PHE A 100 -1.47 -4.75 5.78
N PHE A 101 -2.13 -5.88 5.98
CA PHE A 101 -1.44 -7.15 6.25
C PHE A 101 -0.96 -7.88 5.01
N ALA A 102 -1.70 -7.80 3.90
CA ALA A 102 -1.37 -8.54 2.68
C ALA A 102 -0.35 -7.82 1.80
N THR A 103 -0.16 -6.51 1.92
CA THR A 103 0.68 -5.73 1.00
C THR A 103 2.11 -6.25 0.93
N LEU A 104 2.77 -6.41 2.06
CA LEU A 104 4.16 -6.85 2.10
C LEU A 104 4.35 -8.29 1.55
N PRO A 105 3.63 -9.33 2.04
CA PRO A 105 3.78 -10.67 1.49
C PRO A 105 3.34 -10.76 0.02
N TYR A 106 2.30 -10.04 -0.39
CA TYR A 106 1.80 -10.07 -1.77
C TYR A 106 2.74 -9.35 -2.75
N TYR A 107 3.35 -8.24 -2.32
CA TYR A 107 4.39 -7.56 -3.09
C TYR A 107 5.61 -8.48 -3.31
N ILE A 108 6.12 -9.11 -2.26
CA ILE A 108 7.26 -10.06 -2.34
C ILE A 108 6.93 -11.23 -3.27
N TYR A 109 5.75 -11.83 -3.12
CA TYR A 109 5.30 -12.93 -3.98
C TYR A 109 5.25 -12.54 -5.46
N ASN A 110 4.66 -11.39 -5.78
CA ASN A 110 4.57 -10.90 -7.16
C ASN A 110 5.95 -10.54 -7.72
N LEU A 111 6.83 -9.93 -6.92
CA LEU A 111 8.20 -9.62 -7.29
C LEU A 111 8.97 -10.90 -7.67
N HIS A 112 8.88 -11.93 -6.83
CA HIS A 112 9.56 -13.20 -7.05
C HIS A 112 9.12 -13.85 -8.37
N ILE A 113 7.81 -13.88 -8.66
CA ILE A 113 7.31 -14.52 -9.89
C ILE A 113 7.66 -13.70 -11.13
N VAL A 114 7.57 -12.37 -11.06
CA VAL A 114 7.96 -11.52 -12.19
C VAL A 114 9.45 -11.68 -12.50
N ARG A 115 10.32 -11.77 -11.49
CA ARG A 115 11.76 -12.04 -11.65
C ARG A 115 12.02 -13.43 -12.26
N LYS A 116 11.39 -14.47 -11.72
CA LYS A 116 11.55 -15.85 -12.23
C LYS A 116 11.20 -15.97 -13.71
N ARG A 117 10.15 -15.27 -14.18
CA ARG A 117 9.74 -15.32 -15.58
C ARG A 117 10.73 -14.63 -16.52
N ARG A 118 11.34 -13.50 -16.12
CA ARG A 118 12.38 -12.84 -16.93
C ARG A 118 13.59 -13.75 -17.15
N TYR A 119 14.04 -14.41 -16.09
CA TYR A 119 15.17 -15.33 -16.16
C TYR A 119 14.96 -16.53 -17.10
N ILE A 120 13.71 -16.99 -17.26
CA ILE A 120 13.37 -18.10 -18.17
C ILE A 120 13.35 -17.64 -19.64
N ILE A 121 13.09 -16.37 -19.91
CA ILE A 121 13.01 -15.82 -21.27
C ILE A 121 14.40 -15.36 -21.76
N GLU A 122 15.29 -14.96 -20.84
CA GLU A 122 16.66 -14.52 -21.13
C GLU A 122 17.69 -15.67 -21.21
N LYS A 123 17.26 -16.91 -20.93
CA LYS A 123 18.04 -18.13 -21.14
C LYS A 123 17.55 -18.88 -22.36
#